data_AF-A0A0L8I6E4-F1
#
_entry.id   AF-A0A0L8I6E4-F1
#
_cell.length_a   1.000
_cell.length_b   1.000
_cell.length_c   1.000
_cell.angle_alpha   90.00
_cell.angle_beta   90.00
_cell.angle_gamma   90.00
#
_symmetry.space_group_name_H-M   'P 1'
#
loop_
_entity.id
_entity.type
_entity.pdbx_description
1 polymer ?
#
loop_
_entity_poly.entity_id
_entity_poly.type
_entity_poly.pdbx_seq_one_letter_code
_entity_poly.pdbx_strand_id
1 'polypeptide(L)'
;MCLQGFRLRGDKYMTCQYGRWKGSRPYCEEIFCPNPGSLANGKIYKKGHLGNFVFKPYIVTIRHGDRLMYECERGYELLGPTGATCVDGQWSPEDRPLCKQSSHPALQKLWKPIEEGPLNY
;
A
#
# COMPACT_ATOMS: atom_id res chain seq x y z
N MET A 1 -2.21 14.92 -25.69
CA MET A 1 -2.71 13.90 -24.73
C MET A 1 -1.58 13.62 -23.76
N CYS A 2 -1.85 13.46 -22.46
CA CYS A 2 -0.81 13.13 -21.48
C CYS A 2 -0.62 11.62 -21.35
N LEU A 3 0.55 11.20 -20.87
CA LEU A 3 0.83 9.80 -20.55
C LEU A 3 0.06 9.35 -19.30
N GLN A 4 -0.07 8.04 -19.09
CA GLN A 4 -0.60 7.50 -17.83
C GLN A 4 0.24 7.98 -16.64
N GLY A 5 -0.44 8.30 -15.53
CA GLY A 5 0.16 8.96 -14.38
C GLY A 5 0.35 10.47 -14.52
N PHE A 6 -0.11 11.08 -15.62
CA PHE A 6 -0.03 12.53 -15.83
C PHE A 6 -1.40 13.13 -16.17
N ARG A 7 -1.67 14.31 -15.60
CA ARG A 7 -2.89 15.08 -15.85
C ARG A 7 -2.56 16.31 -16.69
N LEU A 8 -3.40 16.58 -17.69
CA LEU A 8 -3.30 17.83 -18.46
C LEU A 8 -3.68 19.02 -17.59
N ARG A 9 -2.80 20.01 -17.49
CA ARG A 9 -3.05 21.31 -16.87
C ARG A 9 -2.94 22.39 -17.94
N GLY A 10 -3.82 23.40 -17.83
CA GLY A 10 -3.99 24.43 -18.85
C GLY A 10 -5.03 24.06 -19.92
N ASP A 11 -5.11 24.87 -20.96
CA ASP A 11 -6.13 24.72 -22.00
C ASP A 11 -5.73 23.66 -23.02
N LYS A 12 -6.69 22.84 -23.44
CA LYS A 12 -6.46 21.77 -24.44
C LYS A 12 -5.91 22.30 -25.77
N TYR A 13 -6.22 23.56 -26.08
CA TYR A 13 -5.75 24.27 -27.27
C TYR A 13 -5.56 25.75 -26.92
N MET A 14 -4.56 26.38 -27.52
CA MET A 14 -4.38 27.84 -27.48
C MET A 14 -4.83 28.43 -28.81
N THR A 15 -5.51 29.57 -28.76
CA THR A 15 -6.00 30.25 -29.97
C THR A 15 -5.31 31.59 -30.11
N CYS A 16 -4.68 31.84 -31.26
CA CYS A 16 -4.14 33.17 -31.55
C CYS A 16 -5.26 34.06 -32.12
N GLN A 17 -5.55 35.17 -31.47
CA GLN A 17 -6.50 36.19 -31.94
C GLN A 17 -5.80 37.53 -31.96
N TYR A 18 -5.72 38.16 -33.14
CA TYR A 18 -5.09 39.48 -33.35
C TYR A 18 -3.65 39.56 -32.82
N GLY A 19 -2.85 38.52 -33.06
CA GLY A 19 -1.46 38.44 -32.60
C GLY A 19 -1.29 38.15 -31.10
N ARG A 20 -2.39 37.94 -30.35
CA ARG A 20 -2.36 37.54 -28.94
C ARG A 20 -2.82 36.11 -28.77
N TRP A 21 -2.03 35.31 -28.08
CA TRP A 21 -2.44 33.98 -27.64
C TRP A 21 -3.48 34.09 -26.54
N LYS A 22 -4.67 33.53 -26.79
CA LYS A 22 -5.70 33.27 -25.78
C LYS A 22 -5.59 31.83 -25.31
N GLY A 23 -5.72 31.66 -23.99
CA GLY A 23 -5.57 30.40 -23.31
C GLY A 23 -4.20 30.27 -22.62
N SER A 24 -4.13 29.28 -21.76
CA SER A 24 -2.98 28.87 -20.98
C SER A 24 -2.25 27.74 -21.70
N ARG A 25 -0.91 27.75 -21.64
CA ARG A 25 -0.08 26.73 -22.30
C ARG A 25 -0.38 25.37 -21.65
N PRO A 26 -0.81 24.35 -22.41
CA PRO A 26 -1.01 23.02 -21.86
C PRO A 26 0.31 22.40 -21.44
N TYR A 27 0.35 21.80 -20.26
CA TYR A 27 1.45 20.96 -19.80
C TYR A 27 0.91 19.74 -19.07
N CYS A 28 1.69 18.66 -19.05
CA CYS A 28 1.35 17.44 -18.33
C CYS A 28 2.00 17.48 -16.94
N GLU A 29 1.16 17.46 -15.91
CA GLU A 29 1.57 17.45 -14.51
C GLU A 29 1.54 16.02 -13.98
N GLU A 30 2.59 15.59 -13.29
CA GLU A 30 2.63 14.27 -12.65
C GLU A 30 1.55 14.15 -11.57
N ILE A 31 0.88 13.00 -11.54
CA ILE A 31 -0.11 12.65 -10.53
C ILE A 31 0.56 11.77 -9.47
N PHE A 32 0.37 12.13 -8.21
CA PHE A 32 0.85 11.35 -7.07
C PHE A 32 -0.32 10.73 -6.30
N CYS A 33 -0.15 9.49 -5.83
CA CYS A 33 -1.11 8.87 -4.92
C CYS A 33 -1.02 9.45 -3.51
N PRO A 34 -2.14 9.50 -2.77
CA PRO A 34 -2.15 9.98 -1.40
C PRO A 34 -1.32 9.07 -0.50
N ASN A 35 -0.85 9.63 0.61
CA ASN A 35 -0.11 8.86 1.60
C ASN A 35 -0.97 7.69 2.12
N PRO A 36 -0.47 6.43 2.08
CA PRO A 36 -1.19 5.26 2.56
C PRO A 36 -1.32 5.23 4.10
N GLY A 37 -0.82 6.22 4.84
CA GLY A 37 -0.91 6.27 6.30
C GLY A 37 -0.12 5.13 6.96
N SER A 38 -0.62 4.64 8.09
CA SER A 38 -0.08 3.49 8.81
C SER A 38 -1.04 2.30 8.76
N LEU A 39 -0.50 1.10 8.94
CA LEU A 39 -1.25 -0.15 9.12
C LEU A 39 -1.14 -0.54 10.60
N ALA A 40 -2.26 -0.63 11.31
CA ALA A 40 -2.25 -1.05 12.71
C ALA A 40 -1.79 -2.51 12.82
N ASN A 41 -0.90 -2.81 13.77
CA ASN A 41 -0.30 -4.14 13.96
C ASN A 41 0.33 -4.70 12.67
N GLY A 42 0.93 -3.82 11.87
CA GLY A 42 1.52 -4.20 10.59
C GLY A 42 2.47 -3.15 10.05
N LYS A 43 3.12 -3.48 8.94
CA LYS A 43 4.08 -2.66 8.21
C LYS A 43 3.68 -2.58 6.75
N ILE A 44 3.92 -1.40 6.18
CA ILE A 44 3.73 -1.14 4.75
C ILE A 44 5.14 -1.10 4.14
N TYR A 45 5.33 -1.80 3.02
CA TYR A 45 6.57 -1.77 2.24
C TYR A 45 6.29 -1.18 0.87
N LYS A 46 7.19 -0.34 0.37
CA LYS A 46 7.17 0.13 -1.02
C LYS A 46 8.18 -0.69 -1.82
N LYS A 47 7.80 -1.08 -3.02
CA LYS A 47 8.72 -1.70 -3.98
C LYS A 47 9.64 -0.61 -4.56
N GLY A 48 10.93 -0.70 -4.25
CA GLY A 48 11.99 0.12 -4.86
C GLY A 48 12.75 -0.64 -5.94
N HIS A 49 13.69 0.05 -6.59
CA HIS A 49 14.58 -0.55 -7.58
C HIS A 49 15.46 -1.65 -6.97
N LEU A 50 15.99 -1.40 -5.77
CA LEU A 50 16.85 -2.35 -5.04
C LEU A 50 16.08 -3.39 -4.21
N GLY A 51 14.76 -3.43 -4.33
CA GLY A 51 13.88 -4.31 -3.56
C GLY A 51 12.90 -3.55 -2.67
N ASN A 52 12.24 -4.30 -1.79
CA ASN A 52 11.19 -3.77 -0.93
C ASN A 52 11.81 -3.07 0.28
N PHE A 53 11.32 -1.88 0.61
CA PHE A 53 11.75 -1.13 1.79
C PHE A 53 10.55 -0.63 2.58
N VAL A 54 10.72 -0.47 3.89
CA VAL A 54 9.64 -0.03 4.77
C VAL A 54 9.20 1.38 4.38
N PHE A 55 7.91 1.54 4.10
CA PHE A 55 7.32 2.83 3.78
C PHE A 55 7.39 3.75 5.00
N LYS A 56 7.73 5.02 4.77
CA LYS A 56 7.85 6.03 5.83
C LYS A 56 6.93 7.21 5.52
N PRO A 57 6.34 7.86 6.55
CA PRO A 57 5.35 8.93 6.35
C PRO A 57 5.85 10.14 5.55
N TYR A 58 7.16 10.39 5.55
CA TYR A 58 7.77 11.49 4.80
C TYR A 58 7.88 11.23 3.29
N ILE A 59 7.55 10.02 2.82
CA ILE A 59 7.54 9.68 1.39
C ILE A 59 6.24 10.20 0.77
N VAL A 60 6.33 11.34 0.09
CA VAL A 60 5.19 11.98 -0.58
C VAL A 60 5.16 11.76 -2.09
N THR A 61 6.27 11.26 -2.67
CA THR A 61 6.41 11.02 -4.11
C THR A 61 6.06 9.57 -4.45
N ILE A 62 4.76 9.30 -4.57
CA ILE A 62 4.21 8.00 -4.96
C ILE A 62 3.63 8.13 -6.35
N ARG A 63 4.32 7.61 -7.35
CA ARG A 63 3.98 7.78 -8.76
C ARG A 63 3.07 6.65 -9.24
N HIS A 64 2.41 6.89 -10.37
CA HIS A 64 1.73 5.82 -11.09
C HIS A 64 2.65 4.60 -11.29
N GLY A 65 2.10 3.41 -11.03
CA GLY A 65 2.82 2.13 -11.09
C GLY A 65 3.59 1.76 -9.82
N ASP A 66 3.74 2.67 -8.85
CA ASP A 66 4.34 2.33 -7.56
C ASP A 66 3.46 1.31 -6.82
N ARG A 67 4.10 0.30 -6.22
CA ARG A 67 3.42 -0.79 -5.51
C ARG A 67 3.78 -0.81 -4.04
N LEU A 68 2.75 -0.97 -3.21
CA LEU A 68 2.83 -1.21 -1.79
C LEU A 68 2.52 -2.67 -1.49
N MET A 69 3.20 -3.19 -0.47
CA MET A 69 2.96 -4.51 0.10
C MET A 69 2.65 -4.35 1.59
N TYR A 70 1.66 -5.08 2.07
CA TYR A 70 1.22 -5.05 3.46
C TYR A 70 1.66 -6.33 4.17
N GLU A 71 2.22 -6.18 5.37
CA GLU A 71 2.65 -7.29 6.20
C GLU A 71 2.17 -7.06 7.62
N CYS A 72 1.43 -8.01 8.20
CA CYS A 72 1.03 -7.92 9.60
C CYS A 72 2.17 -8.36 10.53
N GLU A 73 2.13 -7.86 11.76
CA GLU A 73 3.02 -8.31 12.83
C GLU A 73 2.73 -9.77 13.21
N ARG A 74 3.68 -10.42 13.89
CA ARG A 74 3.52 -11.81 14.31
C ARG A 74 2.30 -11.96 15.22
N GLY A 75 1.49 -12.98 14.95
CA GLY A 75 0.25 -13.22 15.68
C GLY A 75 -0.94 -12.41 15.15
N TYR A 76 -0.79 -11.74 14.01
CA TYR A 76 -1.88 -11.09 13.27
C TYR A 76 -1.98 -11.65 11.84
N GLU A 77 -3.20 -11.77 11.36
CA GLU A 77 -3.55 -12.21 10.01
C GLU A 77 -4.06 -11.02 9.20
N LEU A 78 -3.62 -10.92 7.94
CA LEU A 78 -3.99 -9.86 7.03
C LEU A 78 -5.36 -10.16 6.40
N LEU A 79 -6.37 -9.36 6.73
CA LEU A 79 -7.69 -9.39 6.11
C LEU A 79 -7.79 -8.32 5.04
N GLY A 80 -8.08 -8.71 3.80
CA GLY A 80 -8.19 -7.81 2.65
C GLY A 80 -6.98 -7.91 1.72
N PRO A 81 -6.66 -6.83 0.97
CA PRO A 81 -5.63 -6.90 -0.06
C PRO A 81 -4.22 -6.96 0.52
N THR A 82 -3.36 -7.80 -0.06
CA THR A 82 -1.95 -7.98 0.33
C THR A 82 -1.03 -6.87 -0.17
N GLY A 83 -1.52 -6.03 -1.09
CA GLY A 83 -0.81 -4.89 -1.61
C GLY A 83 -1.73 -3.94 -2.36
N ALA A 84 -1.22 -2.76 -2.69
CA ALA A 84 -1.93 -1.74 -3.46
C ALA A 84 -1.00 -1.13 -4.51
N THR A 85 -1.53 -0.81 -5.69
CA THR A 85 -0.80 -0.19 -6.79
C THR A 85 -1.35 1.21 -7.03
N CYS A 86 -0.47 2.19 -7.22
CA CYS A 86 -0.88 3.54 -7.56
C CYS A 86 -1.31 3.63 -9.03
N VAL A 87 -2.58 3.91 -9.28
CA VAL A 87 -3.18 4.04 -10.62
C VAL A 87 -3.76 5.45 -10.76
N ASP A 88 -3.14 6.29 -11.58
CA ASP A 88 -3.56 7.68 -11.84
C ASP A 88 -3.95 8.50 -10.59
N GLY A 89 -3.20 8.34 -9.50
CA GLY A 89 -3.42 9.06 -8.24
C GLY A 89 -4.37 8.37 -7.26
N GLN A 90 -4.91 7.20 -7.60
CA GLN A 90 -5.74 6.38 -6.72
C GLN A 90 -5.05 5.05 -6.39
N TRP A 91 -5.33 4.53 -5.19
CA TRP A 91 -4.87 3.21 -4.80
C TRP A 91 -5.80 2.14 -5.39
N SER A 92 -5.20 1.11 -6.00
CA SER A 92 -5.92 -0.04 -6.53
C SER A 92 -5.32 -1.35 -5.99
N PRO A 93 -6.11 -2.16 -5.26
CA PRO A 93 -7.49 -1.89 -4.81
C PRO A 93 -7.59 -0.69 -3.88
N GLU A 94 -8.77 -0.04 -3.86
CA GLU A 94 -9.05 1.12 -3.00
C GLU A 94 -9.26 0.72 -1.53
N ASP A 95 -9.74 -0.52 -1.33
CA ASP A 95 -9.89 -1.12 -0.01
C ASP A 95 -8.56 -1.22 0.74
N ARG A 96 -8.60 -0.95 2.04
CA ARG A 96 -7.45 -1.09 2.93
C ARG A 96 -7.50 -2.40 3.71
N PRO A 97 -6.36 -3.06 3.93
CA PRO A 97 -6.34 -4.26 4.73
C PRO A 97 -6.39 -3.96 6.23
N LEU A 98 -6.76 -4.97 7.00
CA LEU A 98 -6.80 -4.95 8.45
C LEU A 98 -6.01 -6.14 9.00
N CYS A 99 -5.13 -5.88 9.97
CA CYS A 99 -4.45 -6.94 10.70
C CYS A 99 -5.30 -7.35 11.90
N LYS A 100 -5.90 -8.54 11.84
CA LYS A 100 -6.69 -9.11 12.95
C LYS A 100 -5.85 -10.12 13.70
N GLN A 101 -5.93 -10.13 15.03
CA GLN A 101 -5.17 -11.08 15.84
C GLN A 101 -5.54 -12.52 15.44
N SER A 102 -4.52 -13.30 15.09
CA SER A 102 -4.66 -14.70 14.73
C SER A 102 -5.02 -15.50 15.98
N SER A 103 -6.21 -16.12 16.00
CA SER A 103 -6.51 -17.15 16.99
C SER A 103 -6.03 -18.49 16.45
N HIS A 104 -4.82 -18.91 16.79
CA HIS A 104 -4.46 -20.29 16.57
C HIS A 104 -5.29 -21.15 17.54
N PRO A 105 -5.94 -22.23 17.08
CA PRO A 105 -6.52 -23.21 17.99
C PRO A 105 -5.39 -23.69 18.89
N ALA A 106 -5.66 -23.76 20.21
CA ALA A 106 -4.71 -24.33 21.14
C ALA A 106 -4.36 -25.73 20.64
N LEU A 107 -3.10 -25.97 20.29
CA LEU A 107 -2.63 -27.30 19.96
C LEU A 107 -3.03 -28.20 21.13
N GLN A 108 -3.87 -29.20 20.85
CA GLN A 108 -4.32 -30.13 21.86
C GLN A 108 -3.07 -30.78 22.44
N LYS A 109 -2.84 -30.65 23.75
CA LYS A 109 -1.71 -31.31 24.41
C LYS A 109 -1.87 -32.81 24.22
N LEU A 110 -1.13 -33.38 23.27
CA LEU A 110 -1.13 -34.82 22.98
C LEU A 110 -0.25 -35.62 23.94
N TRP A 111 0.47 -34.95 24.86
CA TRP A 111 1.23 -35.61 25.90
C TRP A 111 0.40 -35.73 27.18
N LYS A 112 0.33 -36.94 27.72
CA LYS A 112 -0.18 -37.19 29.06
C LYS A 112 0.99 -37.14 30.05
N PRO A 113 0.85 -36.50 31.23
CA PRO A 113 1.82 -36.65 32.30
C PRO A 113 1.97 -38.14 32.65
N ILE A 114 3.20 -38.59 32.83
CA ILE A 114 3.46 -39.92 33.39
C ILE A 114 3.01 -39.83 34.85
N GLU A 115 1.96 -40.57 35.22
CA GLU A 115 1.60 -40.72 36.62
C GLU A 115 2.75 -41.47 37.30
N GLU A 116 3.42 -40.81 38.23
CA GLU A 116 4.39 -41.45 39.13
C GLU A 116 3.63 -42.50 39.94
N GLY A 117 3.68 -43.75 39.46
CA GLY A 117 3.12 -44.89 40.17
C GLY A 117 3.79 -45.00 41.54
N PRO A 118 3.05 -45.38 42.59
CA PRO A 118 3.62 -45.51 43.92
C PRO A 118 4.78 -46.52 43.88
N LEU A 119 5.95 -46.06 44.32
CA LEU A 119 7.09 -46.92 44.66
C LEU A 119 6.64 -47.83 45.81
N ASN A 120 6.15 -49.03 45.49
CA ASN A 120 5.97 -50.09 46.47
C ASN A 120 7.34 -50.58 46.91
N TYR A 121 7.65 -50.31 48.17
CA TYR A 121 8.82 -50.78 48.91
C TYR A 121 8.61 -52.22 49.40
#